data_AF-A0A7X9HKQ6-F1
#
_entry.id   AF-A0A7X9HKQ6-F1
#
_cell.length_a   1.000
_cell.length_b   1.000
_cell.length_c   1.000
_cell.angle_alpha   90.00
_cell.angle_beta   90.00
_cell.angle_gamma   90.00
#
_symmetry.space_group_name_H-M   'P 1'
#
loop_
_entity.id
_entity.type
_entity.pdbx_description
1 polymer ?
#
loop_
_entity_poly.entity_id
_entity_poly.type
_entity_poly.pdbx_seq_one_letter_code
_entity_poly.pdbx_strand_id
1 'polypeptide(L)'
;MAEREKDLGRLCILGTGQMGCSLAALARETGRFSEIVGVDRNPAHLEVAHGLSLIDRGVAEPGRGVLGANVVVLAVPLPEIFSVLQAAGPDIRPDALITDLAGTTARVRAQVEREVRSLPSFAPAFPLVYSPRNGPGGASAEVLRGQQVLLSRAADPAALERAGRFYGALGLTVLTVDGDVFEWSAAGTYYFPQLLVACLRQVVRRAQWPLGQSALMRLLQADDTAPDQERAFQLHAGRLAGLLDELMQVLGQRQRRLGSQASVPPVARSRRRRPVVAIDGPAGSGKSTVARRVARALGYLLVDTGAIYRCLALAARWAGVDESDEAALSDMAAHLAFRFEEHGDERRVWLGSQDVTHLIREPAISQSASRISALPAVRKALLEVQRDLGREGGVVLEGRDIGTVVFPDAEVKVFLEAPPEVRARRRFEELRAAGKPCTLEETEREVRERDSRDEKRAVAPLVPAADAVRLDTGPLSIDEVVQAVLEIVNQKAT
;
A
#
# COMPACT_ATOMS: atom_id res chain seq x y z
N MET A 1 -11.19 -27.92 15.36
CA MET A 1 -11.91 -26.76 14.78
C MET A 1 -13.17 -27.32 14.14
N ALA A 2 -14.36 -26.88 14.57
CA ALA A 2 -15.61 -27.28 13.90
C ALA A 2 -15.56 -26.77 12.45
N GLU A 3 -15.86 -27.64 11.48
CA GLU A 3 -16.10 -27.23 10.10
C GLU A 3 -17.21 -26.17 10.12
N ARG A 4 -16.88 -24.93 9.76
CA ARG A 4 -17.90 -23.89 9.60
C ARG A 4 -18.75 -24.29 8.39
N GLU A 5 -20.05 -24.34 8.57
CA GLU A 5 -21.01 -24.72 7.53
C GLU A 5 -20.92 -23.72 6.37
N LYS A 6 -20.74 -24.22 5.14
CA LYS A 6 -20.63 -23.43 3.91
C LYS A 6 -22.01 -23.00 3.39
N ASP A 7 -22.78 -22.32 4.23
CA ASP A 7 -24.20 -22.06 4.02
C ASP A 7 -24.52 -20.89 3.07
N LEU A 8 -23.53 -20.04 2.75
CA LEU A 8 -23.72 -18.89 1.83
C LEU A 8 -23.42 -19.22 0.35
N GLY A 9 -22.95 -20.45 0.06
CA GLY A 9 -22.73 -20.94 -1.30
C GLY A 9 -21.58 -20.22 -2.03
N ARG A 10 -21.77 -19.95 -3.33
CA ARG A 10 -20.74 -19.33 -4.20
C ARG A 10 -20.89 -17.81 -4.24
N LEU A 11 -19.79 -17.10 -4.03
CA LEU A 11 -19.67 -15.65 -4.18
C LEU A 11 -18.95 -15.33 -5.49
N CYS A 12 -19.51 -14.42 -6.29
CA CYS A 12 -18.85 -13.84 -7.46
C CYS A 12 -18.57 -12.36 -7.21
N ILE A 13 -17.34 -11.93 -7.47
CA ILE A 13 -16.89 -10.54 -7.34
C ILE A 13 -16.53 -10.02 -8.73
N LEU A 14 -17.36 -9.12 -9.24
CA LEU A 14 -17.16 -8.46 -10.53
C LEU A 14 -16.28 -7.22 -10.30
N GLY A 15 -14.98 -7.33 -10.60
CA GLY A 15 -13.95 -6.31 -10.34
C GLY A 15 -13.02 -6.72 -9.19
N THR A 16 -11.77 -7.08 -9.50
CA THR A 16 -10.77 -7.52 -8.51
C THR A 16 -9.81 -6.40 -8.08
N GLY A 17 -10.31 -5.16 -8.06
CA GLY A 17 -9.61 -4.03 -7.45
C GLY A 17 -9.59 -4.09 -5.92
N GLN A 18 -9.09 -3.04 -5.27
CA GLN A 18 -8.88 -3.03 -3.81
C GLN A 18 -10.16 -3.35 -3.04
N MET A 19 -11.29 -2.73 -3.39
CA MET A 19 -12.57 -2.90 -2.68
C MET A 19 -13.15 -4.30 -2.84
N GLY A 20 -13.22 -4.81 -4.09
CA GLY A 20 -13.71 -6.17 -4.36
C GLY A 20 -12.87 -7.22 -3.64
N CYS A 21 -11.55 -7.12 -3.73
CA CYS A 21 -10.63 -8.04 -3.06
C CYS A 21 -10.64 -7.90 -1.53
N SER A 22 -10.91 -6.71 -0.98
CA SER A 22 -11.07 -6.53 0.47
C SER A 22 -12.35 -7.18 0.99
N LEU A 23 -13.43 -7.14 0.21
CA LEU A 23 -14.65 -7.89 0.52
C LEU A 23 -14.40 -9.40 0.42
N ALA A 24 -13.63 -9.85 -0.58
CA ALA A 24 -13.21 -11.24 -0.73
C ALA A 24 -12.43 -11.73 0.50
N ALA A 25 -11.50 -10.91 0.99
CA ALA A 25 -10.73 -11.19 2.21
C ALA A 25 -11.66 -11.37 3.43
N LEU A 26 -12.63 -10.46 3.60
CA LEU A 26 -13.60 -10.54 4.69
C LEU A 26 -14.49 -11.79 4.56
N ALA A 27 -14.95 -12.10 3.34
CA ALA A 27 -15.72 -13.30 3.05
C ALA A 27 -14.96 -14.59 3.36
N ARG A 28 -13.67 -14.65 3.04
CA ARG A 28 -12.78 -15.77 3.39
C ARG A 28 -12.73 -16.03 4.90
N GLU A 29 -12.57 -14.99 5.70
CA GLU A 29 -12.47 -15.11 7.17
C GLU A 29 -13.73 -15.68 7.83
N THR A 30 -14.89 -15.53 7.18
CA THR A 30 -16.13 -16.15 7.66
C THR A 30 -16.09 -17.67 7.54
N GLY A 31 -15.42 -18.22 6.52
CA GLY A 31 -15.42 -19.65 6.19
C GLY A 31 -16.78 -20.19 5.70
N ARG A 32 -17.74 -19.31 5.35
CA ARG A 32 -19.13 -19.68 5.01
C ARG A 32 -19.41 -19.83 3.52
N PHE A 33 -18.44 -19.50 2.66
CA PHE A 33 -18.56 -19.63 1.21
C PHE A 33 -17.91 -20.91 0.73
N SER A 34 -18.56 -21.60 -0.21
CA SER A 34 -18.00 -22.78 -0.85
C SER A 34 -16.89 -22.44 -1.84
N GLU A 35 -17.02 -21.28 -2.49
CA GLU A 35 -16.11 -20.77 -3.51
C GLU A 35 -16.29 -19.26 -3.69
N ILE A 36 -15.19 -18.55 -3.92
CA ILE A 36 -15.15 -17.12 -4.26
C ILE A 36 -14.50 -16.98 -5.65
N VAL A 37 -15.27 -16.52 -6.63
CA VAL A 37 -14.82 -16.32 -8.01
C VAL A 37 -14.58 -14.83 -8.25
N GLY A 38 -13.37 -14.46 -8.69
CA GLY A 38 -13.04 -13.11 -9.12
C GLY A 38 -13.19 -12.94 -10.62
N VAL A 39 -13.75 -11.81 -11.05
CA VAL A 39 -13.84 -11.44 -12.47
C VAL A 39 -13.13 -10.13 -12.71
N ASP A 40 -12.21 -10.10 -13.67
CA ASP A 40 -11.50 -8.89 -14.07
C ASP A 40 -10.98 -9.03 -15.48
N ARG A 41 -11.04 -7.94 -16.26
CA ARG A 41 -10.45 -7.91 -17.61
C ARG A 41 -8.92 -7.87 -17.55
N ASN A 42 -8.35 -7.41 -16.43
CA ASN A 42 -6.92 -7.34 -16.24
C ASN A 42 -6.40 -8.69 -15.69
N PRO A 43 -5.67 -9.49 -16.49
CA PRO A 43 -5.16 -10.79 -16.04
C PRO A 43 -4.21 -10.66 -14.85
N ALA A 44 -3.44 -9.56 -14.75
CA ALA A 44 -2.53 -9.33 -13.63
C ALA A 44 -3.30 -9.15 -12.32
N HIS A 45 -4.49 -8.53 -12.34
CA HIS A 45 -5.31 -8.42 -11.13
C HIS A 45 -5.82 -9.80 -10.68
N LEU A 46 -6.24 -10.65 -11.62
CA LEU A 46 -6.69 -12.01 -11.32
C LEU A 46 -5.55 -12.85 -10.72
N GLU A 47 -4.35 -12.78 -11.32
CA GLU A 47 -3.18 -13.49 -10.83
C GLU A 47 -2.78 -13.05 -9.42
N VAL A 48 -2.74 -11.74 -9.16
CA VAL A 48 -2.43 -11.23 -7.82
C VAL A 48 -3.53 -11.59 -6.82
N ALA A 49 -4.81 -11.44 -7.16
CA ALA A 49 -5.92 -11.80 -6.27
C ALA A 49 -5.92 -13.30 -5.92
N HIS A 50 -5.62 -14.16 -6.89
CA HIS A 50 -5.48 -15.60 -6.68
C HIS A 50 -4.21 -15.94 -5.88
N GLY A 51 -3.07 -15.33 -6.20
CA GLY A 51 -1.81 -15.50 -5.48
C GLY A 51 -1.89 -15.08 -4.00
N LEU A 52 -2.67 -14.04 -3.70
CA LEU A 52 -2.99 -13.61 -2.34
C LEU A 52 -4.08 -14.45 -1.65
N SER A 53 -4.55 -15.53 -2.29
CA SER A 53 -5.63 -16.41 -1.79
C SER A 53 -6.96 -15.69 -1.50
N LEU A 54 -7.19 -14.53 -2.12
CA LEU A 54 -8.41 -13.73 -1.93
C LEU A 54 -9.59 -14.33 -2.71
N ILE A 55 -9.30 -14.96 -3.84
CA ILE A 55 -10.27 -15.69 -4.67
C ILE A 55 -9.81 -17.15 -4.85
N ASP A 56 -10.74 -18.08 -5.03
CA ASP A 56 -10.44 -19.48 -5.39
C ASP A 56 -10.09 -19.61 -6.88
N ARG A 57 -10.70 -18.77 -7.73
CA ARG A 57 -10.49 -18.79 -9.17
C ARG A 57 -10.77 -17.42 -9.79
N GLY A 58 -9.95 -17.04 -10.77
CA GLY A 58 -10.14 -15.85 -11.59
C GLY A 58 -10.67 -16.18 -12.99
N VAL A 59 -11.56 -15.35 -13.54
CA VAL A 59 -12.03 -15.44 -14.93
C VAL A 59 -12.14 -14.05 -15.57
N ALA A 60 -11.88 -13.94 -16.88
CA ALA A 60 -11.98 -12.66 -17.57
C ALA A 60 -13.42 -12.31 -18.00
N GLU A 61 -14.24 -13.33 -18.31
CA GLU A 61 -15.60 -13.17 -18.82
C GLU A 61 -16.63 -13.10 -17.68
N PRO A 62 -17.43 -12.02 -17.56
CA PRO A 62 -18.43 -11.88 -16.49
C PRO A 62 -19.45 -13.01 -16.43
N GLY A 63 -19.99 -13.46 -17.57
CA GLY A 63 -20.95 -14.56 -17.65
C GLY A 63 -20.41 -15.84 -17.00
N ARG A 64 -19.17 -16.23 -17.30
CA ARG A 64 -18.52 -17.39 -16.69
C ARG A 64 -18.30 -17.27 -15.18
N GLY A 65 -18.12 -16.05 -14.68
CA GLY A 65 -17.92 -15.78 -13.26
C GLY A 65 -19.19 -15.93 -12.44
N VAL A 66 -20.32 -15.43 -12.97
CA VAL A 66 -21.61 -15.46 -12.27
C VAL A 66 -22.31 -16.82 -12.31
N LEU A 67 -21.88 -17.73 -13.19
CA LEU A 67 -22.44 -19.08 -13.28
C LEU A 67 -22.49 -19.73 -11.90
N GLY A 68 -23.70 -20.05 -11.46
CA GLY A 68 -23.93 -20.75 -10.21
C GLY A 68 -23.72 -19.91 -8.93
N ALA A 69 -23.40 -18.62 -9.03
CA ALA A 69 -23.21 -17.73 -7.88
C ALA A 69 -24.53 -17.47 -7.13
N ASN A 70 -24.49 -17.56 -5.80
CA ASN A 70 -25.59 -17.20 -4.91
C ASN A 70 -25.61 -15.70 -4.61
N VAL A 71 -24.41 -15.09 -4.58
CA VAL A 71 -24.22 -13.66 -4.39
C VAL A 71 -23.27 -13.14 -5.47
N VAL A 72 -23.68 -12.06 -6.14
CA VAL A 72 -22.88 -11.33 -7.13
C VAL A 72 -22.66 -9.92 -6.60
N VAL A 73 -21.39 -9.54 -6.44
CA VAL A 73 -20.99 -8.21 -5.96
C VAL A 73 -20.35 -7.43 -7.10
N LEU A 74 -20.90 -6.24 -7.38
CA LEU A 74 -20.34 -5.28 -8.32
C LEU A 74 -19.30 -4.41 -7.62
N ALA A 75 -18.04 -4.61 -7.98
CA ALA A 75 -16.88 -3.89 -7.49
C ALA A 75 -16.09 -3.24 -8.65
N VAL A 76 -16.80 -2.87 -9.71
CA VAL A 76 -16.28 -2.10 -10.86
C VAL A 76 -16.68 -0.62 -10.74
N PRO A 77 -15.97 0.29 -11.43
CA PRO A 77 -16.36 1.70 -11.51
C PRO A 77 -17.79 1.87 -12.05
N LEU A 78 -18.51 2.90 -11.58
CA LEU A 78 -19.90 3.19 -12.01
C LEU A 78 -20.12 3.15 -13.54
N PRO A 79 -19.24 3.72 -14.40
CA PRO A 79 -19.44 3.68 -15.85
C PRO A 79 -19.41 2.26 -16.44
N GLU A 80 -18.74 1.32 -15.76
CA GLU A 80 -18.58 -0.06 -16.23
C GLU A 80 -19.68 -0.99 -15.74
N ILE A 81 -20.44 -0.60 -14.70
CA ILE A 81 -21.51 -1.45 -14.13
C ILE A 81 -22.49 -1.92 -15.20
N PHE A 82 -22.91 -1.02 -16.08
CA PHE A 82 -23.90 -1.35 -17.11
C PHE A 82 -23.40 -2.42 -18.08
N SER A 83 -22.20 -2.25 -18.64
CA SER A 83 -21.63 -3.19 -19.62
C SER A 83 -21.33 -4.55 -18.98
N VAL A 84 -20.85 -4.54 -17.73
CA VAL A 84 -20.58 -5.77 -16.97
C VAL A 84 -21.87 -6.53 -16.67
N LEU A 85 -22.94 -5.84 -16.24
CA LEU A 85 -24.24 -6.46 -16.00
C LEU A 85 -24.91 -6.95 -17.29
N GLN A 86 -24.74 -6.24 -18.39
CA GLN A 86 -25.22 -6.69 -19.70
C GLN A 86 -24.53 -7.99 -20.13
N ALA A 87 -23.22 -8.10 -19.90
CA ALA A 87 -22.45 -9.30 -20.21
C ALA A 87 -22.69 -10.47 -19.25
N ALA A 88 -22.93 -10.19 -17.96
CA ALA A 88 -23.16 -11.20 -16.95
C ALA A 88 -24.63 -11.67 -16.89
N GLY A 89 -25.57 -10.75 -17.10
CA GLY A 89 -27.01 -10.89 -16.84
C GLY A 89 -27.64 -12.20 -17.33
N PRO A 90 -27.40 -12.64 -18.58
CA PRO A 90 -27.98 -13.88 -19.11
C PRO A 90 -27.62 -15.14 -18.32
N ASP A 91 -26.47 -15.14 -17.63
CA ASP A 91 -25.94 -16.29 -16.89
C ASP A 91 -26.20 -16.20 -15.37
N ILE A 92 -26.77 -15.10 -14.88
CA ILE A 92 -27.10 -14.92 -13.47
C ILE A 92 -28.31 -15.78 -13.12
N ARG A 93 -28.22 -16.52 -12.01
CA ARG A 93 -29.34 -17.33 -11.50
C ARG A 93 -30.52 -16.44 -11.09
N PRO A 94 -31.78 -16.83 -11.34
CA PRO A 94 -32.95 -16.04 -10.97
C PRO A 94 -33.08 -15.75 -9.46
N ASP A 95 -32.48 -16.58 -8.62
CA ASP A 95 -32.50 -16.48 -7.17
C ASP A 95 -31.24 -15.83 -6.60
N ALA A 96 -30.27 -15.40 -7.42
CA ALA A 96 -29.06 -14.76 -6.93
C ALA A 96 -29.35 -13.40 -6.27
N LEU A 97 -28.54 -13.01 -5.28
CA LEU A 97 -28.49 -11.63 -4.78
C LEU A 97 -27.48 -10.86 -5.61
N ILE A 98 -27.89 -9.72 -6.17
CA ILE A 98 -26.96 -8.77 -6.78
C ILE A 98 -26.84 -7.57 -5.84
N THR A 99 -25.62 -7.16 -5.53
CA THR A 99 -25.34 -5.96 -4.73
C THR A 99 -24.04 -5.31 -5.21
N ASP A 100 -23.64 -4.17 -4.65
CA ASP A 100 -22.46 -3.44 -5.12
C ASP A 100 -21.64 -2.81 -3.99
N LEU A 101 -20.47 -2.29 -4.35
CA LEU A 101 -19.61 -1.50 -3.47
C LEU A 101 -19.41 -0.08 -4.00
N ALA A 102 -19.95 0.23 -5.18
CA ALA A 102 -19.73 1.47 -5.91
C ALA A 102 -20.76 2.56 -5.61
N GLY A 103 -21.84 2.23 -4.88
CA GLY A 103 -22.90 3.19 -4.57
C GLY A 103 -23.75 3.51 -5.80
N THR A 104 -24.26 2.47 -6.46
CA THR A 104 -25.09 2.57 -7.65
C THR A 104 -26.27 3.52 -7.43
N THR A 105 -26.29 4.62 -8.18
CA THR A 105 -27.32 5.66 -8.07
C THR A 105 -28.66 5.21 -8.65
N ALA A 106 -29.74 5.92 -8.31
CA ALA A 106 -31.07 5.64 -8.88
C ALA A 106 -31.06 5.66 -10.41
N ARG A 107 -30.19 6.50 -11.02
CA ARG A 107 -30.04 6.61 -12.47
C ARG A 107 -29.43 5.36 -13.11
N VAL A 108 -28.37 4.81 -12.52
CA VAL A 108 -27.73 3.59 -13.03
C VAL A 108 -28.68 2.41 -12.86
N ARG A 109 -29.37 2.33 -11.73
CA ARG A 109 -30.42 1.32 -11.52
C ARG A 109 -31.53 1.39 -12.58
N ALA A 110 -32.08 2.58 -12.82
CA ALA A 110 -33.14 2.77 -13.81
C ALA A 110 -32.68 2.47 -15.25
N GLN A 111 -31.39 2.62 -15.56
CA GLN A 111 -30.83 2.19 -16.84
C GLN A 111 -30.73 0.66 -16.92
N VAL A 112 -30.21 0.04 -15.87
CA VAL A 112 -30.09 -1.42 -15.75
C VAL A 112 -31.46 -2.11 -15.82
N GLU A 113 -32.46 -1.64 -15.08
CA GLU A 113 -33.83 -2.19 -15.05
C GLU A 113 -34.54 -2.07 -16.42
N ARG A 114 -34.25 -1.02 -17.20
CA ARG A 114 -34.86 -0.81 -18.53
C ARG A 114 -34.27 -1.72 -19.60
N GLU A 115 -32.97 -1.94 -19.55
CA GLU A 115 -32.21 -2.52 -20.67
C GLU A 115 -31.80 -3.98 -20.43
N VAL A 116 -31.65 -4.39 -19.17
CA VAL A 116 -31.36 -5.77 -18.79
C VAL A 116 -32.64 -6.43 -18.28
N ARG A 117 -33.37 -7.08 -19.20
CA ARG A 117 -34.59 -7.83 -18.85
C ARG A 117 -34.24 -8.95 -17.86
N SER A 118 -35.12 -9.17 -16.88
CA SER A 118 -35.04 -10.28 -15.91
C SER A 118 -33.82 -10.33 -14.97
N LEU A 119 -33.24 -9.19 -14.62
CA LEU A 119 -32.27 -9.18 -13.52
C LEU A 119 -32.96 -9.59 -12.19
N PRO A 120 -32.35 -10.50 -11.41
CA PRO A 120 -32.85 -10.87 -10.10
C PRO A 120 -32.70 -9.71 -9.10
N SER A 121 -33.10 -9.95 -7.84
CA SER A 121 -33.06 -9.00 -6.73
C SER A 121 -31.74 -8.20 -6.65
N PHE A 122 -31.78 -6.92 -7.02
CA PHE A 122 -30.67 -5.98 -6.92
C PHE A 122 -30.83 -5.04 -5.72
N ALA A 123 -29.84 -5.04 -4.84
CA ALA A 123 -29.79 -4.21 -3.65
C ALA A 123 -28.56 -3.29 -3.68
N PRO A 124 -28.73 -1.99 -4.03
CA PRO A 124 -27.63 -1.03 -4.01
C PRO A 124 -27.08 -0.86 -2.60
N ALA A 125 -25.76 -0.91 -2.52
CA ALA A 125 -24.99 -0.85 -1.31
C ALA A 125 -23.76 0.05 -1.47
N PHE A 126 -23.38 0.68 -0.38
CA PHE A 126 -22.21 1.55 -0.34
C PHE A 126 -21.51 1.44 1.01
N PRO A 127 -20.32 0.81 1.10
CA PRO A 127 -19.53 0.84 2.32
C PRO A 127 -19.01 2.26 2.54
N LEU A 128 -19.13 2.78 3.76
CA LEU A 128 -18.64 4.10 4.16
C LEU A 128 -17.13 4.11 4.36
N VAL A 129 -16.40 3.73 3.32
CA VAL A 129 -14.94 3.73 3.29
C VAL A 129 -14.46 4.28 1.96
N TYR A 130 -13.39 5.07 2.02
CA TYR A 130 -12.71 5.59 0.85
C TYR A 130 -11.44 4.79 0.58
N SER A 131 -11.26 4.34 -0.66
CA SER A 131 -10.07 3.64 -1.13
C SER A 131 -9.62 4.29 -2.44
N PRO A 132 -8.45 4.97 -2.47
CA PRO A 132 -7.93 5.62 -3.65
C PRO A 132 -7.05 4.72 -4.53
N ARG A 133 -6.82 3.44 -4.15
CA ARG A 133 -5.82 2.59 -4.81
C ARG A 133 -6.47 1.67 -5.83
N ASN A 134 -5.77 1.50 -6.95
CA ASN A 134 -6.12 0.56 -7.99
C ASN A 134 -5.52 -0.84 -7.72
N GLY A 135 -6.18 -1.85 -8.26
CA GLY A 135 -5.73 -3.25 -8.21
C GLY A 135 -5.84 -3.93 -6.83
N PRO A 136 -5.55 -5.23 -6.78
CA PRO A 136 -5.72 -6.06 -5.58
C PRO A 136 -4.60 -5.92 -4.54
N GLY A 137 -3.44 -5.34 -4.87
CA GLY A 137 -2.24 -5.36 -4.03
C GLY A 137 -2.41 -4.70 -2.65
N GLY A 138 -3.33 -3.75 -2.51
CA GLY A 138 -3.67 -3.09 -1.24
C GLY A 138 -4.91 -3.67 -0.52
N ALA A 139 -5.46 -4.78 -0.99
CA ALA A 139 -6.68 -5.36 -0.44
C ALA A 139 -6.42 -6.07 0.89
N SER A 140 -7.34 -5.89 1.85
CA SER A 140 -7.31 -6.56 3.15
C SER A 140 -8.69 -6.51 3.80
N ALA A 141 -9.01 -7.51 4.63
CA ALA A 141 -10.25 -7.51 5.41
C ALA A 141 -10.32 -6.28 6.33
N GLU A 142 -9.19 -5.77 6.81
CA GLU A 142 -9.11 -4.57 7.67
C GLU A 142 -9.60 -3.29 6.99
N VAL A 143 -9.64 -3.24 5.65
CA VAL A 143 -10.22 -2.10 4.91
C VAL A 143 -11.71 -1.95 5.21
N LEU A 144 -12.42 -3.09 5.36
CA LEU A 144 -13.87 -3.13 5.55
C LEU A 144 -14.27 -3.51 6.99
N ARG A 145 -13.36 -4.05 7.78
CA ARG A 145 -13.66 -4.53 9.14
C ARG A 145 -14.22 -3.41 10.01
N GLY A 146 -15.35 -3.68 10.65
CA GLY A 146 -16.03 -2.72 11.53
C GLY A 146 -16.62 -1.51 10.79
N GLN A 147 -16.55 -1.46 9.46
CA GLN A 147 -17.14 -0.39 8.69
C GLN A 147 -18.66 -0.53 8.59
N GLN A 148 -19.30 0.59 8.27
CA GLN A 148 -20.72 0.64 7.97
C GLN A 148 -20.95 0.44 6.48
N VAL A 149 -22.03 -0.23 6.12
CA VAL A 149 -22.52 -0.32 4.75
C VAL A 149 -23.94 0.23 4.69
N LEU A 150 -24.13 1.19 3.79
CA LEU A 150 -25.44 1.74 3.49
C LEU A 150 -26.16 0.84 2.50
N LEU A 151 -27.44 0.59 2.72
CA LEU A 151 -28.36 -0.02 1.76
C LEU A 151 -29.46 0.97 1.40
N SER A 152 -29.76 1.11 0.10
CA SER A 152 -30.79 2.03 -0.37
C SER A 152 -32.21 1.45 -0.22
N ARG A 153 -33.09 2.12 0.55
CA ARG A 153 -34.51 1.74 0.70
C ARG A 153 -35.32 1.71 -0.59
N ALA A 154 -34.76 2.24 -1.68
CA ALA A 154 -35.38 2.19 -2.99
C ALA A 154 -35.30 0.80 -3.66
N ALA A 155 -34.54 -0.15 -3.09
CA ALA A 155 -34.51 -1.53 -3.55
C ALA A 155 -35.73 -2.34 -3.08
N ASP A 156 -35.98 -3.45 -3.76
CA ASP A 156 -37.01 -4.41 -3.38
C ASP A 156 -36.79 -4.92 -1.93
N PRO A 157 -37.84 -5.03 -1.09
CA PRO A 157 -37.71 -5.45 0.30
C PRO A 157 -37.02 -6.81 0.50
N ALA A 158 -37.26 -7.78 -0.39
CA ALA A 158 -36.61 -9.08 -0.30
C ALA A 158 -35.12 -8.98 -0.66
N ALA A 159 -34.77 -8.16 -1.65
CA ALA A 159 -33.38 -7.85 -1.98
C ALA A 159 -32.64 -7.20 -0.80
N LEU A 160 -33.29 -6.23 -0.14
CA LEU A 160 -32.74 -5.52 1.02
C LEU A 160 -32.49 -6.44 2.21
N GLU A 161 -33.44 -7.32 2.53
CA GLU A 161 -33.30 -8.28 3.61
C GLU A 161 -32.13 -9.24 3.35
N ARG A 162 -32.01 -9.73 2.11
CA ARG A 162 -30.91 -10.62 1.70
C ARG A 162 -29.55 -9.91 1.74
N ALA A 163 -29.48 -8.67 1.25
CA ALA A 163 -28.27 -7.86 1.34
C ALA A 163 -27.88 -7.58 2.80
N GLY A 164 -28.84 -7.26 3.65
CA GLY A 164 -28.61 -7.07 5.08
C GLY A 164 -28.04 -8.31 5.75
N ARG A 165 -28.60 -9.50 5.45
CA ARG A 165 -28.06 -10.78 5.91
C ARG A 165 -26.65 -11.06 5.39
N PHE A 166 -26.41 -10.79 4.10
CA PHE A 166 -25.10 -10.98 3.48
C PHE A 166 -24.02 -10.10 4.14
N TYR A 167 -24.20 -8.78 4.20
CA TYR A 167 -23.20 -7.89 4.79
C TYR A 167 -23.08 -8.08 6.31
N GLY A 168 -24.18 -8.36 7.01
CA GLY A 168 -24.15 -8.70 8.43
C GLY A 168 -23.36 -9.98 8.71
N ALA A 169 -23.46 -11.00 7.84
CA ALA A 169 -22.67 -12.23 7.93
C ALA A 169 -21.16 -11.98 7.74
N LEU A 170 -20.78 -10.91 7.03
CA LEU A 170 -19.40 -10.45 6.88
C LEU A 170 -18.91 -9.60 8.07
N GLY A 171 -19.77 -9.30 9.06
CA GLY A 171 -19.42 -8.48 10.22
C GLY A 171 -19.46 -6.97 9.96
N LEU A 172 -20.10 -6.53 8.87
CA LEU A 172 -20.33 -5.12 8.58
C LEU A 172 -21.58 -4.61 9.30
N THR A 173 -21.55 -3.34 9.72
CA THR A 173 -22.74 -2.69 10.30
C THR A 173 -23.64 -2.22 9.18
N VAL A 174 -24.82 -2.84 9.03
CA VAL A 174 -25.76 -2.51 7.94
C VAL A 174 -26.69 -1.37 8.36
N LEU A 175 -26.74 -0.32 7.54
CA LEU A 175 -27.65 0.81 7.71
C LEU A 175 -28.53 0.97 6.49
N THR A 176 -29.84 0.88 6.67
CA THR A 176 -30.79 1.07 5.58
C THR A 176 -31.28 2.53 5.57
N VAL A 177 -31.07 3.23 4.46
CA VAL A 177 -31.31 4.69 4.34
C VAL A 177 -32.14 5.03 3.10
N ASP A 178 -32.79 6.19 3.10
CA ASP A 178 -33.53 6.67 1.93
C ASP A 178 -32.59 6.97 0.75
N GLY A 179 -33.13 6.94 -0.47
CA GLY A 179 -32.36 7.13 -1.71
C GLY A 179 -31.51 8.40 -1.71
N ASP A 180 -32.09 9.51 -1.27
CA ASP A 180 -31.39 10.80 -1.22
C ASP A 180 -30.18 10.75 -0.26
N VAL A 181 -30.37 10.18 0.93
CA VAL A 181 -29.31 10.04 1.95
C VAL A 181 -28.21 9.10 1.44
N PHE A 182 -28.57 8.04 0.73
CA PHE A 182 -27.63 7.13 0.10
C PHE A 182 -26.75 7.85 -0.94
N GLU A 183 -27.38 8.61 -1.85
CA GLU A 183 -26.66 9.36 -2.90
C GLU A 183 -25.76 10.44 -2.32
N TRP A 184 -26.24 11.20 -1.33
CA TRP A 184 -25.43 12.21 -0.63
C TRP A 184 -24.25 11.60 0.11
N SER A 185 -24.44 10.44 0.74
CA SER A 185 -23.37 9.76 1.48
C SER A 185 -22.31 9.19 0.55
N ALA A 186 -22.72 8.56 -0.56
CA ALA A 186 -21.82 8.11 -1.61
C ALA A 186 -21.05 9.30 -2.21
N ALA A 187 -21.73 10.41 -2.47
CA ALA A 187 -21.10 11.62 -2.98
C ALA A 187 -20.13 12.28 -2.00
N GLY A 188 -20.49 12.41 -0.73
CA GLY A 188 -19.64 13.00 0.30
C GLY A 188 -18.41 12.15 0.63
N THR A 189 -18.54 10.82 0.55
CA THR A 189 -17.47 9.88 0.92
C THR A 189 -16.51 9.58 -0.23
N TYR A 190 -17.02 9.55 -1.47
CA TYR A 190 -16.24 9.14 -2.64
C TYR A 190 -15.98 10.26 -3.65
N TYR A 191 -17.02 10.96 -4.12
CA TYR A 191 -16.89 11.96 -5.20
C TYR A 191 -16.32 13.30 -4.72
N PHE A 192 -16.76 13.78 -3.56
CA PHE A 192 -16.35 15.08 -3.03
C PHE A 192 -14.86 15.15 -2.68
N PRO A 193 -14.25 14.15 -2.02
CA PRO A 193 -12.81 14.15 -1.78
C PRO A 193 -12.03 14.21 -3.09
N GLN A 194 -12.43 13.46 -4.12
CA GLN A 194 -11.76 13.47 -5.43
C GLN A 194 -11.88 14.82 -6.15
N LEU A 195 -13.06 15.45 -6.10
CA LEU A 195 -13.27 16.78 -6.68
C LEU A 195 -12.44 17.85 -5.95
N LEU A 196 -12.41 17.81 -4.62
CA LEU A 196 -11.60 18.71 -3.80
C LEU A 196 -10.11 18.55 -4.13
N VAL A 197 -9.67 17.32 -4.28
CA VAL A 197 -8.32 16.95 -4.70
C VAL A 197 -8.02 17.51 -6.11
N ALA A 198 -8.87 17.29 -7.10
CA ALA A 198 -8.69 17.86 -8.45
C ALA A 198 -8.57 19.40 -8.42
N CYS A 199 -9.41 20.09 -7.64
CA CYS A 199 -9.34 21.54 -7.45
C CYS A 199 -8.01 21.98 -6.85
N LEU A 200 -7.58 21.31 -5.77
CA LEU A 200 -6.34 21.61 -5.09
C LEU A 200 -5.12 21.41 -6.01
N ARG A 201 -5.11 20.38 -6.88
CA ARG A 201 -4.09 20.22 -7.92
C ARG A 201 -3.99 21.45 -8.81
N GLN A 202 -5.12 21.95 -9.28
CA GLN A 202 -5.14 23.08 -10.20
C GLN A 202 -4.66 24.37 -9.53
N VAL A 203 -5.06 24.60 -8.27
CA VAL A 203 -4.60 25.75 -7.47
C VAL A 203 -3.09 25.68 -7.25
N VAL A 204 -2.56 24.53 -6.83
CA VAL A 204 -1.12 24.34 -6.60
C VAL A 204 -0.32 24.55 -7.90
N ARG A 205 -0.80 24.00 -9.02
CA ARG A 205 -0.16 24.17 -10.34
C ARG A 205 -0.14 25.64 -10.78
N ARG A 206 -1.24 26.37 -10.61
CA ARG A 206 -1.33 27.79 -11.00
C ARG A 206 -0.51 28.71 -10.11
N ALA A 207 -0.47 28.42 -8.81
CA ALA A 207 0.26 29.23 -7.83
C ALA A 207 1.79 29.04 -7.88
N GLN A 208 2.30 28.13 -8.73
CA GLN A 208 3.73 27.76 -8.81
C GLN A 208 4.33 27.50 -7.43
N TRP A 209 3.55 26.88 -6.53
CA TRP A 209 3.99 26.68 -5.16
C TRP A 209 5.27 25.82 -5.15
N PRO A 210 6.32 26.20 -4.41
CA PRO A 210 7.54 25.41 -4.33
C PRO A 210 7.17 23.97 -3.96
N LEU A 211 7.58 23.01 -4.81
CA LEU A 211 7.34 21.57 -4.69
C LEU A 211 7.89 21.04 -3.36
N GLY A 212 7.11 21.18 -2.28
CA GLY A 212 7.57 20.88 -0.92
C GLY A 212 6.48 20.44 0.05
N GLN A 213 5.23 20.27 -0.38
CA GLN A 213 4.15 19.76 0.48
C GLN A 213 3.58 18.44 -0.07
N SER A 214 4.36 17.38 0.11
CA SER A 214 4.11 16.02 -0.37
C SER A 214 2.92 15.31 0.28
N ALA A 215 2.37 15.80 1.39
CA ALA A 215 1.12 15.27 1.96
C ALA A 215 -0.10 15.63 1.10
N LEU A 216 -0.16 16.88 0.65
CA LEU A 216 -1.18 17.33 -0.31
C LEU A 216 -0.97 16.58 -1.62
N MET A 217 0.24 16.56 -2.18
CA MET A 217 0.50 15.89 -3.46
C MET A 217 0.22 14.37 -3.45
N ARG A 218 0.31 13.66 -2.33
CA ARG A 218 -0.10 12.25 -2.21
C ARG A 218 -1.61 12.07 -2.16
N LEU A 219 -2.33 12.98 -1.49
CA LEU A 219 -3.80 13.06 -1.61
C LEU A 219 -4.22 13.35 -3.06
N LEU A 220 -3.38 14.11 -3.79
CA LEU A 220 -3.52 14.50 -5.19
C LEU A 220 -3.01 13.49 -6.23
N GLN A 221 -2.37 12.40 -5.80
CA GLN A 221 -1.85 11.34 -6.67
C GLN A 221 -2.76 10.10 -6.72
N ALA A 222 -3.98 10.15 -6.16
CA ALA A 222 -5.02 9.19 -6.52
C ALA A 222 -5.27 9.30 -8.04
N ASP A 223 -5.16 8.17 -8.74
CA ASP A 223 -4.85 8.03 -10.17
C ASP A 223 -5.62 8.92 -11.17
N ASP A 224 -4.92 9.26 -12.27
CA ASP A 224 -5.40 9.99 -13.46
C ASP A 224 -6.42 9.21 -14.32
N THR A 225 -7.39 8.50 -13.73
CA THR A 225 -8.29 7.61 -14.50
C THR A 225 -9.77 7.81 -14.24
N ALA A 226 -10.34 8.86 -14.84
CA ALA A 226 -11.69 8.79 -15.41
C ALA A 226 -11.91 9.96 -16.40
N PRO A 227 -11.90 9.71 -17.72
CA PRO A 227 -12.31 10.70 -18.72
C PRO A 227 -13.70 11.31 -18.45
N ASP A 228 -14.57 10.59 -17.73
CA ASP A 228 -15.89 11.06 -17.32
C ASP A 228 -15.87 12.04 -16.14
N GLN A 229 -14.83 12.02 -15.31
CA GLN A 229 -14.65 12.98 -14.22
C GLN A 229 -14.17 14.34 -14.74
N GLU A 230 -13.28 14.36 -15.74
CA GLU A 230 -12.92 15.57 -16.50
C GLU A 230 -14.18 16.18 -17.14
N ARG A 231 -15.10 15.34 -17.63
CA ARG A 231 -16.38 15.76 -18.24
C ARG A 231 -17.38 16.31 -17.21
N ALA A 232 -17.51 15.66 -16.04
CA ALA A 232 -18.32 16.14 -14.92
C ALA A 232 -17.75 17.45 -14.34
N PHE A 233 -16.42 17.57 -14.27
CA PHE A 233 -15.71 18.80 -13.93
C PHE A 233 -16.01 19.90 -14.95
N GLN A 234 -15.93 19.64 -16.26
CA GLN A 234 -16.28 20.61 -17.30
C GLN A 234 -17.76 21.06 -17.23
N LEU A 235 -18.68 20.15 -16.92
CA LEU A 235 -20.11 20.44 -16.73
C LEU A 235 -20.40 21.33 -15.51
N HIS A 236 -19.56 21.27 -14.48
CA HIS A 236 -19.73 22.02 -13.22
C HIS A 236 -18.64 23.10 -12.98
N ALA A 237 -17.70 23.25 -13.91
CA ALA A 237 -16.52 24.12 -13.80
C ALA A 237 -16.88 25.58 -13.52
N GLY A 238 -18.00 26.08 -14.08
CA GLY A 238 -18.48 27.43 -13.82
C GLY A 238 -18.90 27.67 -12.36
N ARG A 239 -19.57 26.69 -11.72
CA ARG A 239 -19.94 26.77 -10.30
C ARG A 239 -18.74 26.58 -9.38
N LEU A 240 -17.83 25.70 -9.78
CA LEU A 240 -16.61 25.41 -9.06
C LEU A 240 -15.61 26.58 -9.10
N ALA A 241 -15.51 27.28 -10.24
CA ALA A 241 -14.73 28.51 -10.38
C ALA A 241 -15.25 29.60 -9.43
N GLY A 242 -16.58 29.75 -9.31
CA GLY A 242 -17.18 30.69 -8.36
C GLY A 242 -16.84 30.37 -6.90
N LEU A 243 -16.92 29.10 -6.49
CA LEU A 243 -16.53 28.66 -5.14
C LEU A 243 -15.03 28.83 -4.86
N LEU A 244 -14.18 28.61 -5.88
CA LEU A 244 -12.74 28.83 -5.79
C LEU A 244 -12.41 30.33 -5.68
N ASP A 245 -13.12 31.20 -6.41
CA ASP A 245 -12.97 32.65 -6.30
C ASP A 245 -13.40 33.16 -4.93
N GLU A 246 -14.49 32.64 -4.35
CA GLU A 246 -14.91 32.94 -2.97
C GLU A 246 -13.86 32.48 -1.95
N LEU A 247 -13.35 31.26 -2.07
CA LEU A 247 -12.31 30.75 -1.18
C LEU A 247 -11.02 31.61 -1.28
N MET A 248 -10.61 31.97 -2.50
CA MET A 248 -9.45 32.82 -2.74
C MET A 248 -9.66 34.25 -2.21
N GLN A 249 -10.88 34.79 -2.28
CA GLN A 249 -11.22 36.06 -1.65
C GLN A 249 -11.15 35.97 -0.13
N VAL A 250 -11.70 34.92 0.50
CA VAL A 250 -11.65 34.71 1.95
C VAL A 250 -10.21 34.54 2.45
N LEU A 251 -9.39 33.75 1.74
CA LEU A 251 -7.98 33.56 2.05
C LEU A 251 -7.18 34.84 1.84
N GLY A 252 -7.42 35.58 0.74
CA GLY A 252 -6.78 36.86 0.46
C GLY A 252 -7.20 37.99 1.41
N GLN A 253 -8.42 37.95 1.97
CA GLN A 253 -8.86 38.84 3.03
C GLN A 253 -8.21 38.49 4.38
N ARG A 254 -8.06 37.19 4.69
CA ARG A 254 -7.31 36.72 5.88
C ARG A 254 -5.82 37.07 5.79
N GLN A 255 -5.19 36.91 4.65
CA GLN A 255 -3.78 37.24 4.44
C GLN A 255 -3.51 38.75 4.61
N ARG A 256 -4.45 39.60 4.15
CA ARG A 256 -4.39 41.06 4.36
C ARG A 256 -4.63 41.47 5.82
N ARG A 257 -5.46 40.74 6.57
CA ARG A 257 -5.62 40.94 8.03
C ARG A 257 -4.43 40.43 8.84
N LEU A 258 -3.75 39.37 8.38
CA LEU A 258 -2.55 38.83 9.03
C LEU A 258 -1.29 39.67 8.76
N GLY A 259 -1.23 40.37 7.62
CA GLY A 259 -0.09 41.20 7.21
C GLY A 259 0.08 42.52 8.00
N SER A 260 -0.94 42.99 8.72
CA SER A 260 -0.87 44.26 9.48
C SER A 260 -0.70 44.10 11.00
N GLN A 261 -0.64 42.88 11.54
CA GLN A 261 -0.45 42.64 12.99
C GLN A 261 0.46 41.46 13.39
N ALA A 262 1.18 40.80 12.48
CA ALA A 262 2.03 39.67 12.84
C ALA A 262 3.53 39.93 12.59
N SER A 263 4.19 40.56 13.56
CA SER A 263 5.55 40.13 13.90
C SER A 263 5.43 38.78 14.59
N VAL A 264 5.66 37.69 13.86
CA VAL A 264 5.71 36.36 14.48
C VAL A 264 7.02 36.29 15.27
N PRO A 265 7.00 36.22 16.62
CA PRO A 265 8.22 35.88 17.34
C PRO A 265 8.62 34.45 16.94
N PRO A 266 9.92 34.13 16.86
CA PRO A 266 10.34 32.78 16.50
C PRO A 266 9.67 31.79 17.45
N VAL A 267 8.87 30.89 16.88
CA VAL A 267 8.18 29.85 17.64
C VAL A 267 9.24 29.09 18.42
N ALA A 268 9.12 29.14 19.74
CA ALA A 268 10.00 28.44 20.65
C ALA A 268 10.04 26.95 20.24
N ARG A 269 11.23 26.47 19.88
CA ARG A 269 11.51 25.04 19.71
C ARG A 269 11.38 24.37 21.07
N SER A 270 10.24 23.75 21.37
CA SER A 270 10.20 22.76 22.45
C SER A 270 9.09 21.71 22.26
N ARG A 271 9.39 20.72 21.42
CA ARG A 271 9.39 19.30 21.80
C ARG A 271 10.45 18.67 20.89
N ARG A 272 11.54 18.16 21.47
CA ARG A 272 12.60 17.50 20.68
C ARG A 272 11.93 16.42 19.83
N ARG A 273 11.96 16.56 18.50
CA ARG A 273 11.62 15.45 17.61
C ARG A 273 12.62 14.34 17.92
N ARG A 274 12.15 13.12 18.11
CA ARG A 274 13.06 11.98 18.27
C ARG A 274 13.88 11.87 16.97
N PRO A 275 15.22 11.81 17.00
CA PRO A 275 16.06 11.81 15.80
C PRO A 275 15.77 10.67 14.84
N VAL A 276 16.13 10.88 13.56
CA VAL A 276 16.30 9.84 12.56
C VAL A 276 17.74 9.34 12.64
N VAL A 277 17.92 8.03 12.88
CA VAL A 277 19.23 7.39 12.94
C VAL A 277 19.43 6.55 11.67
N ALA A 278 20.34 6.96 10.80
CA ALA A 278 20.74 6.25 9.60
C ALA A 278 21.95 5.35 9.87
N ILE A 279 21.84 4.06 9.57
CA ILE A 279 22.93 3.06 9.69
C ILE A 279 23.18 2.42 8.32
N ASP A 280 24.24 2.85 7.66
CA ASP A 280 24.66 2.38 6.33
C ASP A 280 25.90 1.49 6.40
N GLY A 281 26.21 0.80 5.30
CA GLY A 281 27.41 -0.02 5.16
C GLY A 281 27.23 -1.31 4.34
N PRO A 282 28.32 -1.99 3.95
CA PRO A 282 28.30 -3.15 3.06
C PRO A 282 27.64 -4.39 3.68
N ALA A 283 27.26 -5.38 2.87
CA ALA A 283 26.66 -6.62 3.39
C ALA A 283 27.62 -7.35 4.36
N GLY A 284 27.10 -7.88 5.47
CA GLY A 284 27.91 -8.59 6.47
C GLY A 284 28.63 -7.70 7.50
N SER A 285 28.47 -6.37 7.46
CA SER A 285 29.04 -5.46 8.49
C SER A 285 28.29 -5.45 9.84
N GLY A 286 27.32 -6.36 10.05
CA GLY A 286 26.57 -6.45 11.32
C GLY A 286 25.41 -5.47 11.48
N LYS A 287 25.12 -4.60 10.49
CA LYS A 287 24.06 -3.58 10.53
C LYS A 287 22.72 -4.05 11.07
N SER A 288 22.18 -5.15 10.56
CA SER A 288 20.83 -5.59 10.95
C SER A 288 20.73 -5.98 12.42
N THR A 289 21.83 -6.47 13.00
CA THR A 289 21.91 -6.79 14.41
C THR A 289 22.10 -5.52 15.24
N VAL A 290 23.01 -4.64 14.81
CA VAL A 290 23.31 -3.37 15.49
C VAL A 290 22.09 -2.45 15.48
N ALA A 291 21.50 -2.19 14.31
CA ALA A 291 20.33 -1.34 14.14
C ALA A 291 19.15 -1.80 14.98
N ARG A 292 18.91 -3.12 15.06
CA ARG A 292 17.86 -3.69 15.91
C ARG A 292 18.11 -3.44 17.40
N ARG A 293 19.33 -3.69 17.87
CA ARG A 293 19.67 -3.47 19.29
C ARG A 293 19.65 -1.98 19.65
N VAL A 294 20.12 -1.11 18.75
CA VAL A 294 20.06 0.35 18.91
C VAL A 294 18.61 0.83 18.93
N ALA A 295 17.76 0.40 17.98
CA ALA A 295 16.35 0.75 17.94
C ALA A 295 15.63 0.35 19.24
N ARG A 296 15.88 -0.87 19.73
CA ARG A 296 15.33 -1.37 20.99
C ARG A 296 15.78 -0.53 22.19
N ALA A 297 17.08 -0.24 22.29
CA ALA A 297 17.62 0.56 23.39
C ALA A 297 17.07 1.99 23.42
N LEU A 298 16.76 2.56 22.25
CA LEU A 298 16.19 3.91 22.11
C LEU A 298 14.65 3.94 22.17
N GLY A 299 13.98 2.79 22.07
CA GLY A 299 12.53 2.70 21.89
C GLY A 299 12.06 3.30 20.56
N TYR A 300 12.87 3.12 19.51
CA TYR A 300 12.66 3.67 18.17
C TYR A 300 12.14 2.59 17.22
N LEU A 301 11.40 3.00 16.19
CA LEU A 301 10.99 2.12 15.11
C LEU A 301 12.22 1.66 14.31
N LEU A 302 12.44 0.37 14.14
CA LEU A 302 13.44 -0.13 13.19
C LEU A 302 12.84 -0.14 11.77
N VAL A 303 13.59 0.27 10.75
CA VAL A 303 13.24 0.12 9.33
C VAL A 303 14.38 -0.59 8.60
N ASP A 304 14.14 -1.83 8.15
CA ASP A 304 15.07 -2.59 7.32
C ASP A 304 14.71 -2.30 5.86
N THR A 305 15.41 -1.33 5.25
CA THR A 305 15.15 -1.00 3.84
C THR A 305 15.49 -2.16 2.90
N GLY A 306 16.43 -3.03 3.30
CA GLY A 306 16.75 -4.24 2.55
C GLY A 306 15.58 -5.22 2.51
N ALA A 307 14.74 -5.27 3.55
CA ALA A 307 13.52 -6.08 3.55
C ALA A 307 12.52 -5.60 2.50
N ILE A 308 12.44 -4.28 2.26
CA ILE A 308 11.55 -3.70 1.24
C ILE A 308 11.92 -4.23 -0.16
N TYR A 309 13.21 -4.16 -0.52
CA TYR A 309 13.68 -4.71 -1.80
C TYR A 309 13.49 -6.23 -1.89
N ARG A 310 13.60 -6.97 -0.77
CA ARG A 310 13.35 -8.42 -0.75
C ARG A 310 11.87 -8.77 -0.86
N CYS A 311 10.97 -7.94 -0.33
CA CYS A 311 9.53 -8.07 -0.58
C CYS A 311 9.20 -7.86 -2.05
N LEU A 312 9.78 -6.84 -2.69
CA LEU A 312 9.61 -6.62 -4.13
C LEU A 312 10.13 -7.81 -4.94
N ALA A 313 11.32 -8.32 -4.63
CA ALA A 313 11.88 -9.50 -5.29
C ALA A 313 11.01 -10.76 -5.12
N LEU A 314 10.45 -10.96 -3.93
CA LEU A 314 9.52 -12.07 -3.67
C LEU A 314 8.22 -11.90 -4.45
N ALA A 315 7.66 -10.69 -4.48
CA ALA A 315 6.45 -10.38 -5.26
C ALA A 315 6.67 -10.59 -6.75
N ALA A 316 7.80 -10.12 -7.29
CA ALA A 316 8.17 -10.32 -8.69
C ALA A 316 8.28 -11.81 -9.04
N ARG A 317 8.91 -12.61 -8.17
CA ARG A 317 9.00 -14.05 -8.34
C ARG A 317 7.64 -14.74 -8.34
N TRP A 318 6.72 -14.33 -7.45
CA TRP A 318 5.36 -14.88 -7.42
C TRP A 318 4.55 -14.51 -8.67
N ALA A 319 4.74 -13.31 -9.20
CA ALA A 319 4.08 -12.82 -10.41
C ALA A 319 4.76 -13.26 -11.71
N GLY A 320 5.88 -14.01 -11.66
CA GLY A 320 6.63 -14.41 -12.85
C GLY A 320 7.28 -13.23 -13.59
N VAL A 321 7.48 -12.08 -12.94
CA VAL A 321 8.12 -10.90 -13.53
C VAL A 321 9.63 -11.07 -13.51
N ASP A 322 10.26 -10.86 -14.67
CA ASP A 322 11.71 -10.97 -14.82
C ASP A 322 12.45 -9.85 -14.05
N GLU A 323 13.58 -10.19 -13.44
CA GLU A 323 14.38 -9.26 -12.64
C GLU A 323 15.01 -8.12 -13.45
N SER A 324 15.01 -8.24 -14.79
CA SER A 324 15.48 -7.22 -15.73
C SER A 324 14.37 -6.31 -16.27
N ASP A 325 13.09 -6.63 -16.03
CA ASP A 325 11.98 -5.77 -16.44
C ASP A 325 11.79 -4.60 -15.48
N GLU A 326 12.62 -3.58 -15.67
CA GLU A 326 12.66 -2.39 -14.82
C GLU A 326 11.32 -1.63 -14.76
N ALA A 327 10.54 -1.64 -15.85
CA ALA A 327 9.25 -0.96 -15.90
C ALA A 327 8.21 -1.70 -15.06
N ALA A 328 8.07 -3.02 -15.25
CA ALA A 328 7.14 -3.83 -14.48
C ALA A 328 7.50 -3.84 -12.98
N LEU A 329 8.78 -3.92 -12.65
CA LEU A 329 9.25 -3.87 -11.26
C LEU A 329 9.00 -2.51 -10.60
N SER A 330 9.17 -1.40 -11.33
CA SER A 330 8.89 -0.06 -10.83
C SER A 330 7.41 0.15 -10.56
N ASP A 331 6.54 -0.34 -11.45
CA ASP A 331 5.09 -0.28 -11.28
C ASP A 331 4.65 -1.10 -10.06
N MET A 332 5.13 -2.34 -9.98
CA MET A 332 4.87 -3.22 -8.83
C MET A 332 5.34 -2.58 -7.51
N ALA A 333 6.54 -1.99 -7.49
CA ALA A 333 7.10 -1.31 -6.32
C ALA A 333 6.23 -0.16 -5.81
N ALA A 334 5.55 0.56 -6.71
CA ALA A 334 4.65 1.65 -6.34
C ALA A 334 3.35 1.15 -5.67
N HIS A 335 2.99 -0.13 -5.84
CA HIS A 335 1.71 -0.69 -5.41
C HIS A 335 1.85 -1.76 -4.32
N LEU A 336 3.08 -2.14 -3.98
CA LEU A 336 3.39 -3.15 -2.97
C LEU A 336 2.88 -2.73 -1.58
N ALA A 337 1.98 -3.52 -1.00
CA ALA A 337 1.54 -3.36 0.38
C ALA A 337 2.38 -4.24 1.30
N PHE A 338 3.32 -3.64 2.02
CA PHE A 338 4.05 -4.34 3.07
C PHE A 338 3.86 -3.65 4.42
N ARG A 339 3.90 -4.46 5.48
CA ARG A 339 3.78 -3.99 6.86
C ARG A 339 4.86 -4.61 7.72
N PHE A 340 5.46 -3.79 8.57
CA PHE A 340 6.39 -4.25 9.59
C PHE A 340 5.68 -4.29 10.94
N GLU A 341 5.75 -5.42 11.62
CA GLU A 341 5.22 -5.56 12.98
C GLU A 341 6.33 -6.03 13.92
N GLU A 342 6.35 -5.47 15.12
CA GLU A 342 7.20 -5.96 16.20
C GLU A 342 6.39 -6.93 17.06
N HIS A 343 6.89 -8.16 17.23
CA HIS A 343 6.28 -9.18 18.07
C HIS A 343 7.35 -9.76 19.01
N GLY A 344 7.52 -9.14 20.18
CA GLY A 344 8.57 -9.51 21.14
C GLY A 344 9.97 -9.30 20.54
N ASP A 345 10.78 -10.35 20.47
CA ASP A 345 12.13 -10.30 19.90
C ASP A 345 12.17 -10.51 18.36
N GLU A 346 11.04 -10.91 17.75
CA GLU A 346 10.94 -11.12 16.31
C GLU A 346 10.21 -9.98 15.60
N ARG A 347 10.76 -9.57 14.47
CA ARG A 347 10.13 -8.60 13.58
C ARG A 347 9.48 -9.35 12.44
N ARG A 348 8.16 -9.22 12.32
CA ARG A 348 7.39 -9.79 11.23
C ARG A 348 7.34 -8.82 10.06
N VAL A 349 7.51 -9.37 8.86
CA VAL A 349 7.36 -8.65 7.60
C VAL A 349 6.19 -9.29 6.87
N TRP A 350 5.16 -8.49 6.64
CA TRP A 350 3.97 -8.89 5.92
C TRP A 350 4.00 -8.33 4.51
N LEU A 351 3.59 -9.14 3.54
CA LEU A 351 3.33 -8.73 2.16
C LEU A 351 1.87 -9.06 1.85
N GLY A 352 1.03 -8.03 1.72
CA GLY A 352 -0.43 -8.18 1.79
C GLY A 352 -0.86 -8.76 3.13
N SER A 353 -1.51 -9.93 3.11
CA SER A 353 -1.94 -10.68 4.29
C SER A 353 -0.98 -11.81 4.70
N GLN A 354 0.12 -12.02 3.98
CA GLN A 354 1.03 -13.14 4.23
C GLN A 354 2.27 -12.73 5.02
N ASP A 355 2.61 -13.50 6.06
CA ASP A 355 3.88 -13.37 6.76
C ASP A 355 5.00 -13.93 5.87
N VAL A 356 5.90 -13.05 5.42
CA VAL A 356 7.02 -13.37 4.54
C VAL A 356 8.37 -13.29 5.24
N THR A 357 8.39 -13.19 6.57
CA THR A 357 9.59 -12.90 7.40
C THR A 357 10.77 -13.83 7.09
N HIS A 358 10.50 -15.11 6.90
CA HIS A 358 11.53 -16.11 6.58
C HIS A 358 11.78 -16.22 5.07
N LEU A 359 10.72 -16.13 4.24
CA LEU A 359 10.79 -16.23 2.78
C LEU A 359 11.70 -15.15 2.20
N ILE A 360 11.58 -13.90 2.67
CA ILE A 360 12.43 -12.80 2.21
C ILE A 360 13.90 -12.95 2.59
N ARG A 361 14.27 -13.92 3.44
CA ARG A 361 15.66 -14.19 3.86
C ARG A 361 16.29 -15.37 3.12
N GLU A 362 15.57 -15.98 2.20
CA GLU A 362 16.12 -17.01 1.33
C GLU A 362 17.27 -16.46 0.48
N PRO A 363 18.31 -17.27 0.18
CA PRO A 363 19.46 -16.82 -0.61
C PRO A 363 19.03 -16.31 -2.00
N ALA A 364 18.13 -17.03 -2.67
CA ALA A 364 17.63 -16.67 -4.00
C ALA A 364 16.94 -15.28 -3.99
N ILE A 365 16.07 -15.03 -3.02
CA ILE A 365 15.39 -13.73 -2.86
C ILE A 365 16.39 -12.61 -2.51
N SER A 366 17.40 -12.91 -1.70
CA SER A 366 18.44 -11.95 -1.34
C SER A 366 19.31 -11.56 -2.55
N GLN A 367 19.62 -12.52 -3.44
CA GLN A 367 20.35 -12.25 -4.69
C GLN A 367 19.50 -11.44 -5.66
N SER A 368 18.23 -11.83 -5.84
CA SER A 368 17.24 -11.13 -6.66
C SER A 368 17.08 -9.67 -6.23
N ALA A 369 16.86 -9.43 -4.94
CA ALA A 369 16.75 -8.08 -4.38
C ALA A 369 18.01 -7.24 -4.64
N SER A 370 19.20 -7.85 -4.61
CA SER A 370 20.44 -7.15 -4.93
C SER A 370 20.50 -6.69 -6.38
N ARG A 371 20.00 -7.49 -7.34
CA ARG A 371 19.94 -7.11 -8.77
C ARG A 371 18.88 -6.03 -9.00
N ILE A 372 17.68 -6.25 -8.49
CA ILE A 372 16.56 -5.30 -8.60
C ILE A 372 16.89 -3.94 -7.96
N SER A 373 17.60 -3.93 -6.83
CA SER A 373 18.00 -2.69 -6.14
C SER A 373 19.01 -1.82 -6.91
N ALA A 374 19.61 -2.36 -7.99
CA ALA A 374 20.49 -1.62 -8.88
C ALA A 374 19.74 -0.85 -9.98
N LEU A 375 18.44 -1.13 -10.17
CA LEU A 375 17.61 -0.52 -11.21
C LEU A 375 17.13 0.89 -10.78
N PRO A 376 17.47 1.96 -11.53
CA PRO A 376 17.10 3.34 -11.19
C PRO A 376 15.61 3.58 -10.93
N ALA A 377 14.71 3.07 -11.77
CA ALA A 377 13.27 3.30 -11.68
C ALA A 377 12.70 2.68 -10.40
N VAL A 378 13.15 1.46 -10.05
CA VAL A 378 12.75 0.78 -8.81
C VAL A 378 13.18 1.59 -7.58
N ARG A 379 14.42 2.09 -7.56
CA ARG A 379 14.90 2.92 -6.45
C ARG A 379 14.08 4.20 -6.32
N LYS A 380 13.77 4.84 -7.45
CA LYS A 380 12.95 6.05 -7.49
C LYS A 380 11.55 5.78 -6.94
N ALA A 381 10.91 4.66 -7.31
CA ALA A 381 9.60 4.27 -6.81
C ALA A 381 9.60 4.01 -5.30
N LEU A 382 10.62 3.33 -4.77
CA LEU A 382 10.72 2.99 -3.34
C LEU A 382 11.23 4.14 -2.46
N LEU A 383 11.79 5.21 -3.01
CA LEU A 383 12.41 6.29 -2.25
C LEU A 383 11.41 6.98 -1.32
N GLU A 384 10.25 7.35 -1.85
CA GLU A 384 9.23 8.04 -1.05
C GLU A 384 8.62 7.13 0.00
N VAL A 385 8.46 5.84 -0.30
CA VAL A 385 8.00 4.84 0.68
C VAL A 385 8.97 4.75 1.86
N GLN A 386 10.28 4.74 1.60
CA GLN A 386 11.30 4.72 2.66
C GLN A 386 11.30 6.03 3.47
N ARG A 387 11.11 7.19 2.83
CA ARG A 387 11.03 8.48 3.51
C ARG A 387 9.79 8.61 4.40
N ASP A 388 8.69 8.02 3.97
CA ASP A 388 7.45 8.02 4.75
C ASP A 388 7.60 7.28 6.07
N LEU A 389 8.32 6.16 6.06
CA LEU A 389 8.57 5.35 7.26
C LEU A 389 9.42 6.06 8.33
N GLY A 390 10.14 7.13 7.98
CA GLY A 390 10.97 7.89 8.92
C GLY A 390 10.57 9.33 9.17
N ARG A 391 9.48 9.83 8.57
CA ARG A 391 9.10 11.26 8.64
C ARG A 391 8.80 11.75 10.06
N GLU A 392 8.26 10.89 10.92
CA GLU A 392 7.87 11.26 12.29
C GLU A 392 9.06 11.31 13.26
N GLY A 393 10.24 10.85 12.83
CA GLY A 393 11.40 10.69 13.69
C GLY A 393 11.25 9.52 14.68
N GLY A 394 12.25 9.30 15.52
CA GLY A 394 12.25 8.17 16.47
C GLY A 394 12.36 6.85 15.75
N VAL A 395 13.23 6.81 14.74
CA VAL A 395 13.38 5.71 13.81
C VAL A 395 14.87 5.41 13.62
N VAL A 396 15.20 4.13 13.52
CA VAL A 396 16.50 3.64 13.08
C VAL A 396 16.31 3.00 11.71
N LEU A 397 16.86 3.60 10.66
CA LEU A 397 16.82 3.06 9.32
C LEU A 397 18.16 2.41 8.99
N GLU A 398 18.14 1.16 8.55
CA GLU A 398 19.33 0.50 8.03
C GLU A 398 19.28 0.30 6.51
N GLY A 399 20.43 0.48 5.85
CA GLY A 399 20.51 0.35 4.40
C GLY A 399 21.91 0.44 3.80
N ARG A 400 22.01 1.12 2.65
CA ARG A 400 23.24 1.38 1.90
C ARG A 400 23.45 2.86 1.61
N ASP A 401 22.36 3.59 1.46
CA ASP A 401 22.28 4.97 1.04
C ASP A 401 21.26 5.78 1.88
N ILE A 402 21.05 5.36 3.13
CA ILE A 402 20.09 6.04 4.02
C ILE A 402 20.56 7.46 4.30
N GLY A 403 21.78 7.64 4.77
CA GLY A 403 22.33 8.94 5.15
C GLY A 403 22.74 9.83 3.95
N THR A 404 22.78 9.27 2.74
CA THR A 404 23.17 10.00 1.51
C THR A 404 21.99 10.36 0.61
N VAL A 405 20.96 9.50 0.51
CA VAL A 405 19.88 9.66 -0.45
C VAL A 405 18.50 9.65 0.21
N VAL A 406 18.23 8.67 1.09
CA VAL A 406 16.89 8.53 1.68
C VAL A 406 16.62 9.66 2.68
N PHE A 407 17.51 9.83 3.65
CA PHE A 407 17.52 10.85 4.71
C PHE A 407 18.87 11.59 4.75
N PRO A 408 19.15 12.46 3.75
CA PRO A 408 20.36 13.28 3.76
C PRO A 408 20.39 14.28 4.92
N ASP A 409 19.25 14.54 5.56
CA ASP A 409 19.15 15.42 6.73
C ASP A 409 18.99 14.65 8.05
N ALA A 410 19.24 13.33 8.07
CA ALA A 410 19.21 12.54 9.31
C ALA A 410 20.15 13.12 10.36
N GLU A 411 19.66 13.32 11.59
CA GLU A 411 20.44 13.92 12.68
C GLU A 411 21.62 13.03 13.10
N VAL A 412 21.47 11.72 12.97
CA VAL A 412 22.53 10.75 13.26
C VAL A 412 22.76 9.87 12.04
N LYS A 413 23.99 9.86 11.54
CA LYS A 413 24.43 9.00 10.43
C LYS A 413 25.66 8.22 10.86
N VAL A 414 25.58 6.90 10.75
CA VAL A 414 26.66 5.97 11.05
C VAL A 414 26.89 5.08 9.83
N PHE A 415 28.14 4.89 9.45
CA PHE A 415 28.53 3.99 8.38
C PHE A 415 29.40 2.87 8.96
N LEU A 416 28.85 1.64 9.02
CA LEU A 416 29.52 0.47 9.58
C LEU A 416 30.37 -0.21 8.52
N GLU A 417 31.66 -0.36 8.78
CA GLU A 417 32.62 -1.00 7.89
C GLU A 417 33.26 -2.24 8.51
N ALA A 418 33.75 -3.13 7.67
CA ALA A 418 34.63 -4.23 8.04
C ALA A 418 35.32 -4.75 6.76
N PRO A 419 36.53 -5.32 6.87
CA PRO A 419 37.21 -5.95 5.73
C PRO A 419 36.33 -7.03 5.08
N PRO A 420 36.32 -7.16 3.73
CA PRO A 420 35.55 -8.19 3.02
C PRO A 420 35.75 -9.60 3.56
N GLU A 421 36.98 -9.94 3.96
CA GLU A 421 37.37 -11.25 4.49
C GLU A 421 36.67 -11.52 5.83
N VAL A 422 36.58 -10.50 6.70
CA VAL A 422 35.87 -10.58 7.99
C VAL A 422 34.37 -10.75 7.76
N ARG A 423 33.79 -10.00 6.80
CA ARG A 423 32.36 -10.07 6.47
C ARG A 423 31.99 -11.41 5.85
N ALA A 424 32.83 -11.95 4.98
CA ALA A 424 32.66 -13.27 4.39
C ALA A 424 32.73 -14.38 5.43
N ARG A 425 33.70 -14.34 6.35
CA ARG A 425 33.79 -15.32 7.45
C ARG A 425 32.54 -15.30 8.33
N ARG A 426 32.06 -14.12 8.75
CA ARG A 426 30.80 -13.97 9.52
C ARG A 426 29.61 -14.55 8.77
N ARG A 427 29.50 -14.26 7.46
CA ARG A 427 28.41 -14.77 6.63
C ARG A 427 28.47 -16.29 6.43
N PHE A 428 29.66 -16.84 6.28
CA PHE A 428 29.88 -18.28 6.18
C PHE A 428 29.44 -18.99 7.47
N GLU A 429 29.81 -18.44 8.63
CA GLU A 429 29.38 -18.96 9.94
C GLU A 429 27.84 -18.90 10.11
N GLU A 430 27.19 -17.80 9.69
CA GLU A 430 25.72 -17.68 9.68
C GLU A 430 25.05 -18.75 8.81
N LEU A 431 25.55 -18.95 7.59
CA LEU A 431 25.00 -19.93 6.64
C LEU A 431 25.19 -21.36 7.14
N ARG A 432 26.37 -21.67 7.69
CA ARG A 432 26.69 -22.96 8.30
C ARG A 432 25.81 -23.24 9.51
N ALA A 433 25.60 -22.26 10.39
CA ALA A 433 24.70 -22.39 11.54
C ALA A 433 23.24 -22.62 11.12
N ALA A 434 22.83 -22.07 9.97
CA ALA A 434 21.52 -22.29 9.37
C ALA A 434 21.40 -23.61 8.56
N GLY A 435 22.43 -24.47 8.58
CA GLY A 435 22.43 -25.75 7.85
C GLY A 435 22.49 -25.62 6.32
N LYS A 436 22.91 -24.46 5.80
CA LYS A 436 23.00 -24.23 4.36
C LYS A 436 24.37 -24.64 3.82
N PRO A 437 24.44 -25.41 2.72
CA PRO A 437 25.71 -25.76 2.10
C PRO A 437 26.34 -24.52 1.45
N CYS A 438 27.57 -24.20 1.83
CA CYS A 438 28.39 -23.14 1.24
C CYS A 438 29.87 -23.38 1.57
N THR A 439 30.79 -22.89 0.74
CA THR A 439 32.22 -22.77 1.11
C THR A 439 32.59 -21.34 1.50
N LEU A 440 33.74 -21.17 2.15
CA LEU A 440 34.25 -19.84 2.50
C LEU A 440 34.60 -19.07 1.22
N GLU A 441 35.22 -19.74 0.24
CA GLU A 441 35.62 -19.14 -1.04
C GLU A 441 34.41 -18.66 -1.84
N GLU A 442 33.32 -19.44 -1.87
CA GLU A 442 32.06 -19.02 -2.50
C GLU A 442 31.46 -17.81 -1.81
N THR A 443 31.46 -17.80 -0.47
CA THR A 443 30.93 -16.69 0.32
C THR A 443 31.74 -15.41 0.12
N GLU A 444 33.08 -15.52 0.06
CA GLU A 444 33.96 -14.40 -0.23
C GLU A 444 33.70 -13.81 -1.61
N ARG A 445 33.56 -14.66 -2.63
CA ARG A 445 33.23 -14.24 -4.00
C ARG A 445 31.89 -13.50 -4.03
N GLU A 446 30.85 -14.06 -3.42
CA GLU A 446 29.52 -13.44 -3.38
C GLU A 446 29.51 -12.07 -2.67
N VAL A 447 30.26 -11.95 -1.57
CA VAL A 447 30.40 -10.68 -0.84
C VAL A 447 31.07 -9.63 -1.73
N ARG A 448 32.19 -9.97 -2.38
CA ARG A 448 32.91 -9.03 -3.27
C ARG A 448 32.07 -8.62 -4.49
N GLU A 449 31.38 -9.56 -5.12
CA GLU A 449 30.48 -9.28 -6.25
C GLU A 449 29.34 -8.35 -5.84
N ARG A 450 28.81 -8.54 -4.63
CA ARG A 450 27.75 -7.68 -4.10
C ARG A 450 28.28 -6.30 -3.77
N ASP A 451 29.43 -6.18 -3.12
CA ASP A 451 30.03 -4.88 -2.82
C ASP A 451 30.34 -4.11 -4.10
N SER A 452 30.92 -4.77 -5.11
CA SER A 452 31.16 -4.15 -6.42
C SER A 452 29.86 -3.69 -7.08
N ARG A 453 28.74 -4.42 -6.94
CA ARG A 453 27.45 -3.97 -7.45
C ARG A 453 26.92 -2.78 -6.65
N ASP A 454 27.04 -2.82 -5.33
CA ASP A 454 26.56 -1.76 -4.43
C ASP A 454 27.33 -0.44 -4.64
N GLU A 455 28.63 -0.51 -4.87
CA GLU A 455 29.51 0.66 -5.08
C GLU A 455 29.41 1.24 -6.49
N LYS A 456 29.29 0.40 -7.53
CA LYS A 456 29.30 0.84 -8.95
C LYS A 456 27.92 1.24 -9.48
N ARG A 457 26.88 1.31 -8.64
CA ARG A 457 25.54 1.68 -9.12
C ARG A 457 25.53 3.10 -9.67
N ALA A 458 24.81 3.30 -10.77
CA ALA A 458 24.60 4.63 -11.35
C ALA A 458 23.76 5.54 -10.43
N VAL A 459 22.87 4.97 -9.62
CA VAL A 459 22.00 5.70 -8.69
C VAL A 459 22.20 5.17 -7.27
N ALA A 460 22.42 6.09 -6.33
CA ALA A 460 22.61 5.82 -4.92
C ALA A 460 23.67 4.71 -4.63
N PRO A 461 24.93 4.95 -5.04
CA PRO A 461 26.02 4.03 -4.74
C PRO A 461 26.25 3.92 -3.24
N LEU A 462 26.80 2.79 -2.79
CA LEU A 462 27.24 2.62 -1.42
C LEU A 462 28.46 3.50 -1.15
N VAL A 463 28.20 4.68 -0.60
CA VAL A 463 29.23 5.62 -0.14
C VAL A 463 28.80 6.21 1.20
N PRO A 464 29.73 6.42 2.15
CA PRO A 464 29.41 7.12 3.38
C PRO A 464 28.99 8.57 3.10
N ALA A 465 28.00 9.07 3.83
CA ALA A 465 27.68 10.50 3.81
C ALA A 465 28.86 11.32 4.37
N ALA A 466 29.04 12.55 3.89
CA ALA A 466 30.16 13.41 4.28
C ALA A 466 30.23 13.67 5.80
N ASP A 467 29.08 13.65 6.48
CA ASP A 467 28.90 13.87 7.91
C ASP A 467 28.63 12.57 8.70
N ALA A 468 28.71 11.41 8.05
CA ALA A 468 28.56 10.11 8.70
C ALA A 468 29.78 9.76 9.56
N VAL A 469 29.52 9.23 10.75
CA VAL A 469 30.58 8.64 11.57
C VAL A 469 30.89 7.26 11.02
N ARG A 470 32.12 7.06 10.53
CA ARG A 470 32.59 5.74 10.07
C ARG A 470 33.04 4.91 11.27
N LEU A 471 32.49 3.71 11.40
CA LEU A 471 32.78 2.81 12.51
C LEU A 471 33.28 1.46 11.97
N ASP A 472 34.56 1.16 12.22
CA ASP A 472 35.13 -0.16 11.88
C ASP A 472 34.66 -1.20 12.91
N THR A 473 33.89 -2.16 12.44
CA THR A 473 33.32 -3.26 13.22
C THR A 473 34.19 -4.51 13.21
N GLY A 474 35.31 -4.50 12.47
CA GLY A 474 36.22 -5.63 12.35
C GLY A 474 36.74 -6.16 13.69
N PRO A 475 37.37 -5.31 14.53
CA PRO A 475 37.95 -5.72 15.80
C PRO A 475 36.96 -5.77 16.98
N LEU A 476 35.74 -5.25 16.78
CA LEU A 476 34.77 -5.05 17.85
C LEU A 476 33.76 -6.21 17.93
N SER A 477 33.34 -6.53 19.16
CA SER A 477 32.15 -7.35 19.43
C SER A 477 30.86 -6.60 19.09
N ILE A 478 29.75 -7.33 18.92
CA ILE A 478 28.45 -6.72 18.61
C ILE A 478 28.03 -5.74 19.73
N ASP A 479 28.30 -6.06 20.99
CA ASP A 479 27.93 -5.21 22.13
C ASP A 479 28.74 -3.91 22.15
N GLU A 480 30.05 -3.97 21.86
CA GLU A 480 30.89 -2.78 21.71
C GLU A 480 30.43 -1.89 20.56
N VAL A 481 30.07 -2.48 19.41
CA VAL A 481 29.54 -1.72 18.26
C VAL A 481 28.21 -1.05 18.61
N VAL A 482 27.29 -1.75 19.28
CA VAL A 482 26.00 -1.18 19.71
C VAL A 482 26.22 -0.04 20.69
N GLN A 483 27.11 -0.21 21.66
CA GLN A 483 27.43 0.82 22.65
C GLN A 483 28.02 2.06 21.98
N ALA A 484 28.97 1.90 21.06
CA ALA A 484 29.55 2.99 20.29
C ALA A 484 28.48 3.75 19.47
N VAL A 485 27.54 3.04 18.85
CA VAL A 485 26.43 3.69 18.11
C VAL A 485 25.51 4.47 19.05
N LEU A 486 25.18 3.94 20.22
CA LEU A 486 24.35 4.64 21.21
C LEU A 486 25.05 5.91 21.74
N GLU A 487 26.36 5.87 21.95
CA GLU A 487 27.16 7.03 22.32
C GLU A 487 27.13 8.11 21.23
N ILE A 488 27.29 7.72 19.96
CA ILE A 488 27.17 8.64 18.81
C ILE A 488 25.78 9.28 18.77
N VAL A 489 24.72 8.47 18.98
CA VAL A 489 23.34 8.99 19.02
C VAL A 489 23.18 10.00 20.15
N ASN A 490 23.66 9.70 21.37
CA ASN A 490 23.54 10.61 22.51
C ASN A 490 24.29 11.94 22.29
N GLN A 491 25.49 11.88 21.68
CA GLN A 491 26.28 13.08 21.39
C GLN A 491 25.61 13.97 20.34
N LYS A 492 24.99 13.38 19.31
CA LYS A 492 24.38 14.11 18.19
C LYS A 492 22.91 14.48 18.38
N ALA A 493 22.19 13.80 19.28
CA ALA A 493 20.77 14.06 19.58
C ALA A 493 20.55 15.11 20.69
N THR A 494 21.63 15.65 21.26
CA THR A 494 21.60 16.68 22.32
C THR A 494 21.60 18.07 21.73
#